data_AF-A0A2A6RLX3-F1
#
_entry.id   AF-A0A2A6RLX3-F1
#
_cell.length_a   1.000
_cell.length_b   1.000
_cell.length_c   1.000
_cell.angle_alpha   90.00
_cell.angle_beta   90.00
_cell.angle_gamma   90.00
#
_symmetry.space_group_name_H-M   'P 1'
#
loop_
_entity.id
_entity.type
_entity.pdbx_description
1 polymer ?
#
loop_
_entity_poly.entity_id
_entity_poly.type
_entity_poly.pdbx_seq_one_letter_code
_entity_poly.pdbx_strand_id
1 'polypeptide(L)'
;MTSTTEQGSPLFQRILAQFNIHLFGLRLYHWLWLLFCISGALLVATPRILAQPVIYYAAAETRFELERYGAIYEPVAPNLTALAIALHDANEALRQAALARGEVRFGGPDYRVDFLVAETPGSVVVRGVGATPTEAQQLANAAAEELVRQVRAAGGREILRNMLGWELWQAMQAEGMAAPDPFAVLLREILRTQAFPMSRQPEPFAEARRLADLPAEELNDLARALEARYDLWRFAINTRNATLDALCGTAALSTTAPREEALAGCAAQQPQAAAELAERDREIVRLRTLESALRYLISNYNVAFAPDQPSAAQRLSASLPSAPEPRYVPQLIALATAFGLAFGIGGIALDRSAGITGKMGEIWAYRELIRNLILRDLRTRYKGSALGYLWTQLAPLGMMLVYVTVFSLLLPSGLAMFPVFIIVALLPWNFTAEAIIGGTRSIIDNAALIKKVYFPREVLPLVTVGSSLVNFILSLPMMFLVIAFVQLTTIGRLNLSWTVAYIPVIMIIQMVMLSGFALLLGAGAVFFRDMVHLIGIIINMWFFLTPVIYPLSVLGDGIMLRLIRWLNPMASIIEFYREIIYGNPVPVGMIPTPALPALGSVLRVSVTAGIILVVGYWVFQRVARRFGEEI
;
A
#
# COMPACT_ATOMS: atom_id res chain seq x y z
N MET A 1 -26.21 -16.17 -68.57
CA MET A 1 -26.55 -16.22 -67.13
C MET A 1 -25.26 -15.90 -66.38
N THR A 2 -24.94 -14.61 -66.19
CA THR A 2 -25.11 -13.83 -64.93
C THR A 2 -24.36 -14.51 -63.76
N SER A 3 -23.34 -13.92 -63.12
CA SER A 3 -23.35 -12.61 -62.46
C SER A 3 -21.95 -12.11 -62.04
N THR A 4 -21.64 -10.88 -62.43
CA THR A 4 -21.05 -9.77 -61.64
C THR A 4 -20.00 -10.03 -60.55
N THR A 5 -18.76 -9.65 -60.86
CA THR A 5 -17.74 -9.19 -59.92
C THR A 5 -18.12 -7.81 -59.34
N GLU A 6 -18.43 -7.73 -58.06
CA GLU A 6 -18.59 -6.46 -57.36
C GLU A 6 -17.22 -5.81 -57.10
N GLN A 7 -17.00 -4.70 -57.82
CA GLN A 7 -15.93 -3.75 -57.58
C GLN A 7 -16.13 -3.05 -56.23
N GLY A 8 -15.14 -3.18 -55.34
CA GLY A 8 -15.04 -2.34 -54.15
C GLY A 8 -15.02 -0.85 -54.54
N SER A 9 -15.82 -0.05 -53.85
CA SER A 9 -16.09 1.35 -54.21
C SER A 9 -14.81 2.19 -54.45
N PRO A 10 -14.72 2.95 -55.56
CA PRO A 10 -13.56 3.79 -55.90
C PRO A 10 -13.39 5.01 -54.96
N LEU A 11 -14.34 5.24 -54.05
CA LEU A 11 -14.36 6.38 -53.13
C LEU A 11 -13.44 6.15 -51.92
N PHE A 12 -13.35 4.91 -51.42
CA PHE A 12 -12.45 4.56 -50.32
C PHE A 12 -10.97 4.58 -50.75
N GLN A 13 -10.67 4.12 -51.97
CA GLN A 13 -9.32 4.25 -52.56
C GLN A 13 -8.93 5.71 -52.82
N ARG A 14 -9.87 6.58 -53.22
CA ARG A 14 -9.62 8.01 -53.41
C ARG A 14 -9.38 8.77 -52.11
N ILE A 15 -10.05 8.40 -51.01
CA ILE A 15 -9.79 8.98 -49.68
C ILE A 15 -8.41 8.55 -49.17
N LEU A 16 -8.00 7.28 -49.34
CA LEU A 16 -6.66 6.82 -48.96
C LEU A 16 -5.54 7.48 -49.80
N ALA A 17 -5.81 7.76 -51.09
CA ALA A 17 -4.85 8.45 -51.95
C ALA A 17 -4.65 9.93 -51.58
N GLN A 18 -5.66 10.61 -51.02
CA GLN A 18 -5.53 12.00 -50.54
C GLN A 18 -4.68 12.15 -49.26
N PHE A 19 -4.45 11.07 -48.51
CA PHE A 19 -3.60 11.07 -47.31
C PHE A 19 -2.11 10.78 -47.57
N ASN A 20 -1.72 10.54 -48.83
CA ASN A 20 -0.36 10.16 -49.20
C ASN A 20 0.57 11.36 -49.44
N ILE A 21 0.55 12.33 -48.52
CA ILE A 21 1.49 13.44 -48.51
C ILE A 21 2.76 12.96 -47.78
N HIS A 22 3.86 12.84 -48.53
CA HIS A 22 5.17 12.51 -47.99
C HIS A 22 5.91 13.79 -47.60
N LEU A 23 6.02 14.06 -46.31
CA LEU A 23 6.85 15.14 -45.75
C LEU A 23 8.05 14.50 -45.05
N PHE A 24 9.27 14.82 -45.51
CA PHE A 24 10.54 14.28 -44.99
C PHE A 24 10.60 12.73 -44.96
N GLY A 25 10.03 12.07 -45.97
CA GLY A 25 10.01 10.60 -46.09
C GLY A 25 9.04 9.89 -45.14
N LEU A 26 8.33 10.61 -44.26
CA LEU A 26 7.30 10.07 -43.37
C LEU A 26 5.91 10.32 -43.98
N ARG A 27 5.03 9.31 -43.91
CA ARG A 27 3.60 9.46 -44.26
C ARG A 27 2.87 10.32 -43.22
N LEU A 28 1.78 11.01 -43.59
CA LEU A 28 1.02 11.89 -42.71
C LEU A 28 0.61 11.24 -41.38
N TYR A 29 0.23 9.96 -41.38
CA TYR A 29 -0.15 9.26 -40.15
C TYR A 29 1.03 9.06 -39.17
N HIS A 30 2.28 9.00 -39.64
CA HIS A 30 3.45 8.93 -38.77
C HIS A 30 3.66 10.25 -38.03
N TRP A 31 3.41 11.38 -38.70
CA TRP A 31 3.44 12.71 -38.09
C TRP A 31 2.32 12.87 -37.08
N LEU A 32 1.10 12.42 -37.42
CA LEU A 32 -0.03 12.39 -36.48
C LEU A 32 0.25 11.49 -35.28
N TRP A 33 0.91 10.33 -35.49
CA TRP A 33 1.33 9.43 -34.42
C TRP A 33 2.38 10.07 -33.50
N LEU A 34 3.40 10.73 -34.05
CA LEU A 34 4.40 11.47 -33.27
C LEU A 34 3.75 12.57 -32.43
N LEU A 35 2.89 13.38 -33.06
CA LEU A 35 2.13 14.40 -32.36
C LEU A 35 1.24 13.79 -31.28
N PHE A 36 0.60 12.65 -31.53
CA PHE A 36 -0.21 11.93 -30.56
C PHE A 36 0.63 11.39 -29.40
N CYS A 37 1.81 10.84 -29.64
CA CYS A 37 2.71 10.35 -28.59
C CYS A 37 3.26 11.49 -27.73
N ILE A 38 3.66 12.61 -28.36
CA ILE A 38 4.17 13.77 -27.64
C ILE A 38 3.05 14.45 -26.85
N SER A 39 1.91 14.70 -27.48
CA SER A 39 0.74 15.29 -26.82
C SER A 39 0.21 14.37 -25.74
N GLY A 40 0.14 13.06 -25.95
CA GLY A 40 -0.25 12.08 -24.94
C GLY A 40 0.72 12.03 -23.76
N ALA A 41 2.03 12.00 -24.01
CA ALA A 41 3.04 12.06 -22.97
C ALA A 41 2.94 13.37 -22.16
N LEU A 42 2.72 14.51 -22.84
CA LEU A 42 2.49 15.79 -22.18
C LEU A 42 1.15 15.82 -21.44
N LEU A 43 0.07 15.29 -21.99
CA LEU A 43 -1.26 15.32 -21.35
C LEU A 43 -1.29 14.46 -20.09
N VAL A 44 -0.50 13.39 -20.04
CA VAL A 44 -0.31 12.56 -18.83
C VAL A 44 0.67 13.20 -17.85
N ALA A 45 1.81 13.71 -18.32
CA ALA A 45 2.89 14.18 -17.46
C ALA A 45 2.65 15.62 -16.95
N THR A 46 2.19 16.53 -17.81
CA THR A 46 2.07 17.96 -17.53
C THR A 46 1.14 18.28 -16.36
N PRO A 47 -0.06 17.67 -16.23
CA PRO A 47 -0.91 17.92 -15.06
C PRO A 47 -0.18 17.58 -13.75
N ARG A 48 0.58 16.49 -13.71
CA ARG A 48 1.37 16.13 -12.52
C ARG A 48 2.59 17.02 -12.32
N ILE A 49 3.32 17.36 -13.38
CA ILE A 49 4.51 18.22 -13.31
C ILE A 49 4.14 19.63 -12.84
N LEU A 50 3.05 20.18 -13.37
CA LEU A 50 2.57 21.51 -13.00
C LEU A 50 1.84 21.52 -11.65
N ALA A 51 1.19 20.42 -11.27
CA ALA A 51 0.59 20.25 -9.94
C ALA A 51 1.62 19.86 -8.87
N GLN A 52 2.92 19.75 -9.19
CA GLN A 52 3.94 19.55 -8.17
C GLN A 52 3.89 20.72 -7.18
N PRO A 53 3.57 20.45 -5.91
CA PRO A 53 3.52 21.51 -4.92
C PRO A 53 4.90 22.14 -4.77
N VAL A 54 4.92 23.43 -4.42
CA VAL A 54 6.17 24.06 -3.99
C VAL A 54 6.52 23.42 -2.65
N ILE A 55 7.66 22.77 -2.57
CA ILE A 55 8.13 22.13 -1.35
C ILE A 55 9.34 22.89 -0.83
N TYR A 56 9.30 23.20 0.46
CA TYR A 56 10.43 23.69 1.23
C TYR A 56 10.90 22.57 2.14
N TYR A 57 12.21 22.48 2.32
CA TYR A 57 12.81 21.60 3.30
C TYR A 57 13.54 22.41 4.33
N ALA A 58 13.26 22.11 5.59
CA ALA A 58 14.07 22.60 6.69
C ALA A 58 14.68 21.39 7.38
N ALA A 59 15.95 21.50 7.76
CA ALA A 59 16.66 20.46 8.48
C ALA A 59 16.89 20.96 9.91
N ALA A 60 16.28 20.27 10.87
CA ALA A 60 16.66 20.37 12.27
C ALA A 60 17.59 19.18 12.58
N GLU A 61 18.43 19.30 13.61
CA GLU A 61 19.30 18.20 14.03
C GLU A 61 19.01 17.86 15.48
N THR A 62 18.78 16.58 15.76
CA THR A 62 18.67 16.07 17.13
C THR A 62 20.02 15.46 17.49
N ARG A 63 20.71 16.05 18.48
CA ARG A 63 21.98 15.53 18.99
C ARG A 63 21.78 14.92 20.36
N PHE A 64 22.45 13.81 20.62
CA PHE A 64 22.42 13.15 21.92
C PHE A 64 23.76 12.51 22.27
N GLU A 65 24.09 12.53 23.56
CA GLU A 65 25.34 12.00 24.10
C GLU A 65 25.35 10.48 24.12
N LEU A 66 26.40 9.89 23.56
CA LEU A 66 26.53 8.44 23.43
C LEU A 66 26.81 7.73 24.76
N GLU A 67 27.51 8.38 25.69
CA GLU A 67 27.78 7.81 27.02
C GLU A 67 26.49 7.54 27.78
N ARG A 68 25.45 8.35 27.53
CA ARG A 68 24.18 8.28 28.25
C ARG A 68 23.09 7.52 27.50
N TYR A 69 22.98 7.73 26.18
CA TYR A 69 21.93 7.13 25.37
C TYR A 69 22.42 5.98 24.49
N GLY A 70 23.69 5.55 24.59
CA GLY A 70 24.27 4.49 23.76
C GLY A 70 23.47 3.19 23.73
N ALA A 71 22.79 2.84 24.83
CA ALA A 71 21.92 1.67 24.94
C ALA A 71 20.77 1.64 23.91
N ILE A 72 20.38 2.78 23.33
CA ILE A 72 19.32 2.83 22.31
C ILE A 72 19.73 2.18 20.97
N TYR A 73 21.05 2.08 20.72
CA TYR A 73 21.59 1.41 19.53
C TYR A 73 21.67 -0.10 19.69
N GLU A 74 21.56 -0.62 20.91
CA GLU A 74 21.55 -2.05 21.17
C GLU A 74 20.26 -2.69 20.66
N PRO A 75 20.34 -3.91 20.12
CA PRO A 75 19.17 -4.62 19.62
C PRO A 75 18.20 -4.93 20.77
N VAL A 76 16.94 -4.60 20.55
CA VAL A 76 15.82 -4.99 21.43
C VAL A 76 15.19 -6.29 20.94
N ALA A 77 15.17 -6.48 19.62
CA ALA A 77 14.75 -7.70 18.94
C ALA A 77 15.63 -7.91 17.68
N PRO A 78 15.58 -9.08 17.02
CA PRO A 78 16.32 -9.30 15.78
C PRO A 78 15.98 -8.21 14.76
N ASN A 79 16.98 -7.45 14.31
CA ASN A 79 16.85 -6.31 13.38
C ASN A 79 16.03 -5.10 13.88
N LEU A 80 15.83 -4.94 15.20
CA LEU A 80 15.12 -3.78 15.76
C LEU A 80 15.90 -3.19 16.94
N THR A 81 16.27 -1.91 16.83
CA THR A 81 16.95 -1.14 17.88
C THR A 81 15.95 -0.24 18.61
N ALA A 82 16.28 0.17 19.83
CA ALA A 82 15.47 1.15 20.56
C ALA A 82 15.45 2.53 19.86
N LEU A 83 16.48 2.88 19.10
CA LEU A 83 16.48 4.05 18.22
C LEU A 83 15.42 3.92 17.12
N ALA A 84 15.34 2.76 16.45
CA ALA A 84 14.34 2.55 15.41
C ALA A 84 12.90 2.66 15.96
N ILE A 85 12.68 2.18 17.19
CA ILE A 85 11.42 2.34 17.91
C ILE A 85 11.15 3.83 18.20
N ALA A 86 12.12 4.57 18.73
CA ALA A 86 11.98 5.99 19.02
C ALA A 86 11.67 6.83 17.76
N LEU A 87 12.29 6.49 16.62
CA LEU A 87 12.01 7.13 15.33
C LEU A 87 10.58 6.83 14.85
N HIS A 88 10.13 5.58 14.99
CA HIS A 88 8.78 5.19 14.63
C HIS A 88 7.73 5.87 15.51
N ASP A 89 7.94 5.86 16.83
CA ASP A 89 7.04 6.49 17.80
C ASP A 89 6.96 8.00 17.59
N ALA A 90 8.08 8.67 17.30
CA ALA A 90 8.11 10.09 16.99
C ALA A 90 7.29 10.41 15.73
N ASN A 91 7.44 9.60 14.68
CA ASN A 91 6.67 9.78 13.45
C ASN A 91 5.16 9.58 13.68
N GLU A 92 4.78 8.55 14.45
CA GLU A 92 3.39 8.27 14.75
C GLU A 92 2.76 9.36 15.64
N ALA A 93 3.49 9.85 16.65
CA ALA A 93 3.05 10.96 17.50
C ALA A 93 2.77 12.23 16.67
N LEU A 94 3.67 12.58 15.74
CA LEU A 94 3.48 13.71 14.82
C LEU A 94 2.26 13.50 13.92
N ARG A 95 2.07 12.29 13.40
CA ARG A 95 0.92 11.93 12.56
C ARG A 95 -0.40 12.08 13.33
N GLN A 96 -0.44 11.61 14.57
CA GLN A 96 -1.62 11.73 15.44
C GLN A 96 -1.91 13.18 15.81
N ALA A 97 -0.88 13.98 16.10
CA ALA A 97 -1.04 15.40 16.36
C ALA A 97 -1.60 16.15 15.13
N ALA A 98 -1.12 15.84 13.93
CA ALA A 98 -1.63 16.42 12.69
C ALA A 98 -3.10 16.01 12.42
N LEU A 99 -3.45 14.74 12.69
CA LEU A 99 -4.84 14.24 12.62
C LEU A 99 -5.76 14.99 13.60
N ALA A 100 -5.32 15.16 14.84
CA ALA A 100 -6.09 15.84 15.89
C ALA A 100 -6.35 17.32 15.57
N ARG A 101 -5.40 17.99 14.91
CA ARG A 101 -5.56 19.38 14.46
C ARG A 101 -6.35 19.53 13.15
N GLY A 102 -6.79 18.42 12.53
CA GLY A 102 -7.50 18.45 11.26
C GLY A 102 -6.65 18.93 10.08
N GLU A 103 -5.32 18.87 10.20
CA GLU A 103 -4.37 19.39 9.21
C GLU A 103 -4.14 18.44 8.03
N VAL A 104 -4.89 17.33 7.96
CA VAL A 104 -4.80 16.33 6.89
C VAL A 104 -5.31 16.92 5.57
N ARG A 105 -4.38 17.37 4.72
CA ARG A 105 -4.67 17.87 3.38
C ARG A 105 -4.68 16.70 2.39
N PHE A 106 -5.87 16.31 1.94
CA PHE A 106 -6.02 15.33 0.87
C PHE A 106 -5.38 15.85 -0.43
N GLY A 107 -4.41 15.11 -0.97
CA GLY A 107 -3.78 15.44 -2.25
C GLY A 107 -2.77 16.60 -2.23
N GLY A 108 -2.38 17.10 -1.04
CA GLY A 108 -1.18 17.93 -0.88
C GLY A 108 0.10 17.07 -0.87
N PRO A 109 1.31 17.66 -0.88
CA PRO A 109 2.50 16.89 -0.53
C PRO A 109 2.24 16.32 0.87
N ASP A 110 2.29 14.99 1.00
CA ASP A 110 2.01 14.31 2.24
C ASP A 110 2.74 15.01 3.39
N TYR A 111 2.07 15.19 4.53
CA TYR A 111 2.72 15.53 5.79
C TYR A 111 3.90 14.57 5.96
N ARG A 112 5.12 15.06 5.71
CA ARG A 112 6.29 14.21 5.61
C ARG A 112 7.41 14.81 6.43
N VAL A 113 7.87 13.99 7.36
CA VAL A 113 9.04 14.23 8.18
C VAL A 113 9.95 13.04 7.90
N ASP A 114 11.14 13.32 7.37
CA ASP A 114 12.14 12.29 7.13
C ASP A 114 13.18 12.34 8.23
N PHE A 115 13.37 11.22 8.92
CA PHE A 115 14.45 11.03 9.87
C PHE A 115 15.66 10.42 9.16
N LEU A 116 16.71 11.21 9.00
CA LEU A 116 17.96 10.82 8.37
C LEU A 116 18.97 10.49 9.48
N VAL A 117 19.17 9.20 9.72
CA VAL A 117 20.16 8.72 10.68
C VAL A 117 21.55 8.92 10.08
N ALA A 118 22.42 9.64 10.79
CA ALA A 118 23.79 9.87 10.34
C ALA A 118 24.62 8.57 10.41
N GLU A 119 25.66 8.47 9.57
CA GLU A 119 26.60 7.33 9.61
C GLU A 119 27.39 7.28 10.92
N THR A 120 27.63 8.44 11.54
CA THR A 120 28.19 8.56 12.89
C THR A 120 27.09 8.56 13.94
N PRO A 121 27.13 7.68 14.95
CA PRO A 121 26.12 7.65 16.01
C PRO A 121 26.16 8.93 16.86
N GLY A 122 25.01 9.32 17.43
CA GLY A 122 24.88 10.51 18.28
C GLY A 122 24.14 11.70 17.64
N SER A 123 23.78 11.62 16.36
CA SER A 123 22.92 12.62 15.72
C SER A 123 21.93 12.04 14.72
N VAL A 124 20.77 12.68 14.62
CA VAL A 124 19.73 12.40 13.62
C VAL A 124 19.32 13.72 13.00
N VAL A 125 19.41 13.82 11.67
CA VAL A 125 18.94 14.98 10.92
C VAL A 125 17.46 14.77 10.60
N VAL A 126 16.64 15.72 11.02
CA VAL A 126 15.19 15.68 10.84
C VAL A 126 14.80 16.68 9.77
N ARG A 127 14.30 16.16 8.65
CA ARG A 127 13.93 16.95 7.47
C ARG A 127 12.42 17.12 7.44
N GLY A 128 11.95 18.33 7.75
CA GLY A 128 10.54 18.71 7.63
C GLY A 128 10.22 19.15 6.20
N VAL A 129 9.09 18.68 5.67
CA VAL A 129 8.61 18.96 4.31
C VAL A 129 7.33 19.78 4.39
N GLY A 130 7.35 21.02 3.88
CA GLY A 130 6.21 21.94 3.96
C GLY A 130 5.96 22.73 2.68
N ALA A 131 4.76 23.30 2.53
CA ALA A 131 4.39 24.13 1.38
C ALA A 131 4.92 25.58 1.50
N THR A 132 5.28 25.99 2.72
CA THR A 132 5.92 27.29 3.01
C THR A 132 7.23 27.10 3.78
N PRO A 133 8.18 28.07 3.71
CA PRO A 133 9.42 28.00 4.49
C PRO A 133 9.17 27.84 5.99
N THR A 134 8.17 28.55 6.50
CA THR A 134 7.78 28.54 7.92
C THR A 134 7.17 27.19 8.32
N GLU A 135 6.31 26.61 7.49
CA GLU A 135 5.70 25.30 7.75
C GLU A 135 6.76 24.19 7.73
N ALA A 136 7.67 24.19 6.75
CA ALA A 136 8.77 23.24 6.70
C ALA A 136 9.67 23.33 7.95
N GLN A 137 10.00 24.56 8.38
CA GLN A 137 10.77 24.81 9.59
C GLN A 137 10.03 24.34 10.86
N GLN A 138 8.75 24.67 10.98
CA GLN A 138 7.92 24.24 12.12
C GLN A 138 7.82 22.73 12.19
N LEU A 139 7.63 22.04 11.06
CA LEU A 139 7.58 20.59 10.99
C LEU A 139 8.92 19.96 11.36
N ALA A 140 10.03 20.47 10.84
CA ALA A 140 11.37 20.00 11.20
C ALA A 140 11.66 20.18 12.70
N ASN A 141 11.32 21.36 13.25
CA ASN A 141 11.53 21.69 14.66
C ASN A 141 10.65 20.88 15.59
N ALA A 142 9.37 20.70 15.25
CA ALA A 142 8.42 19.89 16.01
C ALA A 142 8.83 18.41 15.98
N ALA A 143 9.32 17.94 14.84
CA ALA A 143 9.78 16.57 14.71
C ALA A 143 11.10 16.30 15.43
N ALA A 144 12.06 17.22 15.38
CA ALA A 144 13.29 17.11 16.15
C ALA A 144 13.01 17.18 17.66
N GLU A 145 12.06 18.02 18.06
CA GLU A 145 11.58 18.10 19.44
C GLU A 145 10.91 16.80 19.88
N GLU A 146 10.03 16.23 19.06
CA GLU A 146 9.39 14.95 19.37
C GLU A 146 10.41 13.81 19.40
N LEU A 147 11.41 13.81 18.53
CA LEU A 147 12.49 12.84 18.60
C LEU A 147 13.32 12.96 19.88
N VAL A 148 13.66 14.18 20.33
CA VAL A 148 14.32 14.39 21.64
C VAL A 148 13.46 13.79 22.75
N ARG A 149 12.15 14.02 22.73
CA ARG A 149 11.22 13.45 23.70
C ARG A 149 11.24 11.93 23.70
N GLN A 150 11.28 11.28 22.54
CA GLN A 150 11.31 9.82 22.42
C GLN A 150 12.67 9.22 22.83
N VAL A 151 13.78 9.88 22.51
CA VAL A 151 15.13 9.47 22.94
C VAL A 151 15.27 9.56 24.46
N ARG A 152 14.81 10.66 25.07
CA ARG A 152 14.80 10.81 26.53
C ARG A 152 13.86 9.82 27.21
N ALA A 153 12.68 9.56 26.64
CA ALA A 153 11.80 8.50 27.11
C ALA A 153 12.49 7.13 27.04
N ALA A 154 13.29 6.85 26.00
CA ALA A 154 14.08 5.63 25.90
C ALA A 154 15.15 5.52 26.98
N GLY A 155 15.89 6.60 27.26
CA GLY A 155 16.86 6.64 28.37
C GLY A 155 16.18 6.45 29.73
N GLY A 156 15.04 7.11 29.95
CA GLY A 156 14.24 6.96 31.18
C GLY A 156 13.71 5.55 31.40
N ARG A 157 13.40 4.82 30.31
CA ARG A 157 13.04 3.40 30.39
C ARG A 157 14.18 2.54 30.92
N GLU A 158 15.41 2.81 30.52
CA GLU A 158 16.58 2.09 31.04
C GLU A 158 16.86 2.45 32.51
N ILE A 159 16.68 3.70 32.90
CA ILE A 159 16.78 4.12 34.32
C ILE A 159 15.73 3.38 35.14
N LEU A 160 14.46 3.39 34.70
CA LEU A 160 13.38 2.67 35.36
C LEU A 160 13.65 1.17 35.41
N ARG A 161 14.17 0.57 34.34
CA ARG A 161 14.54 -0.85 34.29
C ARG A 161 15.56 -1.19 35.37
N ASN A 162 16.57 -0.35 35.54
CA ASN A 162 17.59 -0.52 36.55
C ASN A 162 17.00 -0.40 37.97
N MET A 163 16.16 0.62 38.23
CA MET A 163 15.51 0.78 39.52
C MET A 163 14.59 -0.40 39.87
N LEU A 164 13.86 -0.93 38.88
CA LEU A 164 13.00 -2.10 39.04
C LEU A 164 13.79 -3.39 39.27
N GLY A 165 14.95 -3.54 38.62
CA GLY A 165 15.87 -4.67 38.85
C GLY A 165 16.36 -4.75 40.29
N TRP A 166 16.67 -3.60 40.89
CA TRP A 166 17.03 -3.50 42.30
C TRP A 166 15.88 -3.90 43.24
N GLU A 167 14.64 -3.42 43.01
CA GLU A 167 13.48 -3.82 43.82
C GLU A 167 13.19 -5.32 43.74
N LEU A 168 13.38 -5.93 42.56
CA LEU A 168 13.27 -7.38 42.38
C LEU A 168 14.37 -8.13 43.15
N TRP A 169 15.61 -7.65 43.11
CA TRP A 169 16.71 -8.21 43.88
C TRP A 169 16.43 -8.16 45.38
N GLN A 170 15.93 -7.02 45.89
CA GLN A 170 15.52 -6.90 47.30
C GLN A 170 14.42 -7.88 47.68
N ALA A 171 13.39 -8.02 46.84
CA ALA A 171 12.28 -8.95 47.08
C ALA A 171 12.73 -10.42 47.10
N MET A 172 13.80 -10.77 46.37
CA MET A 172 14.38 -12.12 46.40
C MET A 172 15.28 -12.37 47.61
N GLN A 173 15.93 -11.34 48.17
CA GLN A 173 16.89 -11.49 49.27
C GLN A 173 16.30 -11.31 50.68
N ALA A 174 15.17 -10.61 50.82
CA ALA A 174 14.63 -10.27 52.12
C ALA A 174 13.15 -10.63 52.26
N GLU A 175 12.84 -11.48 53.24
CA GLU A 175 11.50 -11.60 53.82
C GLU A 175 11.08 -10.25 54.42
N GLY A 176 10.39 -9.40 53.64
CA GLY A 176 9.55 -8.34 54.18
C GLY A 176 10.25 -7.10 54.75
N MET A 177 11.38 -6.65 54.21
CA MET A 177 11.86 -5.29 54.54
C MET A 177 10.92 -4.22 53.96
N ALA A 178 10.45 -3.31 54.83
CA ALA A 178 9.65 -2.15 54.46
C ALA A 178 10.37 -1.34 53.38
N ALA A 179 9.62 -0.88 52.37
CA ALA A 179 10.18 -0.02 51.33
C ALA A 179 10.85 1.21 52.00
N PRO A 180 12.16 1.43 51.81
CA PRO A 180 12.88 2.47 52.56
C PRO A 180 12.53 3.90 52.11
N ASP A 181 11.85 4.06 50.97
CA ASP A 181 11.52 5.35 50.33
C ASP A 181 10.06 5.32 49.79
N PRO A 182 9.25 6.39 49.98
CA PRO A 182 7.95 6.55 49.31
C PRO A 182 7.94 6.21 47.81
N PHE A 183 9.02 6.49 47.06
CA PHE A 183 9.07 6.14 45.63
C PHE A 183 9.25 4.64 45.38
N ALA A 184 9.94 3.92 46.27
CA ALA A 184 10.09 2.47 46.17
C ALA A 184 8.74 1.73 46.29
N VAL A 185 7.79 2.28 47.07
CA VAL A 185 6.40 1.78 47.11
C VAL A 185 5.74 1.88 45.74
N LEU A 186 5.94 3.00 45.03
CA LEU A 186 5.40 3.21 43.69
C LEU A 186 6.06 2.28 42.66
N LEU A 187 7.36 2.02 42.75
CA LEU A 187 8.05 1.05 41.89
C LEU A 187 7.50 -0.38 42.07
N ARG A 188 7.24 -0.80 43.30
CA ARG A 188 6.60 -2.10 43.60
C ARG A 188 5.18 -2.15 43.04
N GLU A 189 4.42 -1.06 43.13
CA GLU A 189 3.09 -0.97 42.53
C GLU A 189 3.13 -1.05 41.00
N ILE A 190 4.13 -0.42 40.36
CA ILE A 190 4.36 -0.53 38.91
C ILE A 190 4.62 -1.99 38.50
N LEU A 191 5.42 -2.74 39.27
CA LEU A 191 5.65 -4.17 39.03
C LEU A 191 4.37 -4.99 39.21
N ARG A 192 3.64 -4.75 40.31
CA ARG A 192 2.42 -5.49 40.66
C ARG A 192 1.31 -5.31 39.63
N THR A 193 1.10 -4.08 39.17
CA THR A 193 0.06 -3.72 38.19
C THR A 193 0.51 -3.92 36.75
N GLN A 194 1.80 -4.18 36.54
CA GLN A 194 2.44 -4.18 35.23
C GLN A 194 2.16 -2.88 34.47
N ALA A 195 2.12 -1.76 35.19
CA ALA A 195 1.81 -0.45 34.62
C ALA A 195 2.85 0.01 33.59
N PHE A 196 4.07 -0.54 33.66
CA PHE A 196 5.15 -0.25 32.73
C PHE A 196 5.72 -1.53 32.12
N PRO A 197 5.14 -2.05 31.02
CA PRO A 197 5.74 -3.19 30.33
C PRO A 197 7.08 -2.75 29.72
N MET A 198 8.12 -3.53 29.98
CA MET A 198 9.48 -3.26 29.49
C MET A 198 9.82 -4.16 28.32
N SER A 199 10.53 -3.60 27.34
CA SER A 199 10.99 -4.32 26.15
C SER A 199 12.14 -5.28 26.45
N ARG A 200 12.90 -5.01 27.50
CA ARG A 200 13.90 -5.90 28.09
C ARG A 200 13.49 -6.23 29.52
N GLN A 201 13.70 -7.47 29.94
CA GLN A 201 13.41 -7.85 31.31
C GLN A 201 14.32 -7.08 32.28
N PRO A 202 13.80 -6.67 33.45
CA PRO A 202 14.63 -6.15 34.52
C PRO A 202 15.53 -7.27 35.03
N GLU A 203 16.84 -7.07 34.97
CA GLU A 203 17.80 -8.00 35.54
C GLU A 203 18.04 -7.65 37.01
N PRO A 204 18.10 -8.63 37.93
CA PRO A 204 18.41 -8.36 39.32
C PRO A 204 19.90 -8.05 39.48
N PHE A 205 20.26 -6.90 40.04
CA PHE A 205 21.65 -6.54 40.36
C PHE A 205 21.74 -5.86 41.73
N ALA A 206 22.93 -5.90 42.32
CA ALA A 206 23.17 -5.58 43.74
C ALA A 206 23.47 -4.09 44.03
N GLU A 207 23.36 -3.21 43.04
CA GLU A 207 23.67 -1.79 43.19
C GLU A 207 22.36 -0.97 43.21
N ALA A 208 22.13 -0.27 44.32
CA ALA A 208 20.91 0.52 44.50
C ALA A 208 21.01 1.84 43.72
N ARG A 209 20.15 2.02 42.71
CA ARG A 209 19.98 3.31 42.04
C ARG A 209 18.76 4.03 42.63
N ARG A 210 18.96 4.92 43.59
CA ARG A 210 17.86 5.64 44.27
C ARG A 210 17.54 6.95 43.57
N LEU A 211 16.30 7.40 43.74
CA LEU A 211 15.82 8.63 43.10
C LEU A 211 16.61 9.87 43.54
N ALA A 212 17.01 9.94 44.81
CA ALA A 212 17.79 11.05 45.37
C ALA A 212 19.22 11.15 44.80
N ASP A 213 19.75 10.05 44.27
CA ASP A 213 21.11 9.98 43.72
C ASP A 213 21.13 10.28 42.21
N LEU A 214 19.96 10.44 41.58
CA LEU A 214 19.85 10.74 40.16
C LEU A 214 20.10 12.22 39.89
N PRO A 215 20.91 12.57 38.88
CA PRO A 215 21.03 13.95 38.43
C PRO A 215 19.67 14.44 37.89
N ALA A 216 19.45 15.76 37.95
CA ALA A 216 18.18 16.39 37.55
C ALA A 216 17.72 15.99 36.13
N GLU A 217 18.65 15.81 35.21
CA GLU A 217 18.33 15.37 33.86
C GLU A 217 17.84 13.91 33.79
N GLU A 218 18.36 13.01 34.63
CA GLU A 218 17.91 11.61 34.67
C GLU A 218 16.52 11.50 35.29
N LEU A 219 16.21 12.38 36.25
CA LEU A 219 14.85 12.54 36.79
C LEU A 219 13.88 13.01 35.70
N ASN A 220 14.32 13.95 34.83
CA ASN A 220 13.53 14.39 33.68
C ASN A 220 13.31 13.26 32.67
N ASP A 221 14.33 12.45 32.37
CA ASP A 221 14.21 11.29 31.47
C ASP A 221 13.25 10.24 32.04
N LEU A 222 13.36 9.93 33.34
CA LEU A 222 12.48 9.00 34.04
C LEU A 222 11.03 9.48 34.01
N ALA A 223 10.78 10.75 34.33
CA ALA A 223 9.45 11.35 34.23
C ALA A 223 8.92 11.26 32.80
N ARG A 224 9.76 11.52 31.79
CA ARG A 224 9.37 11.44 30.38
C ARG A 224 8.98 10.02 29.95
N ALA A 225 9.70 9.01 30.42
CA ALA A 225 9.34 7.62 30.18
C ALA A 225 7.96 7.28 30.76
N LEU A 226 7.70 7.71 32.01
CA LEU A 226 6.41 7.50 32.68
C LEU A 226 5.27 8.25 32.00
N GLU A 227 5.50 9.50 31.55
CA GLU A 227 4.54 10.32 30.81
C GLU A 227 4.16 9.69 29.47
N ALA A 228 5.15 9.25 28.68
CA ALA A 228 4.91 8.57 27.42
C ALA A 228 4.05 7.30 27.60
N ARG A 229 4.29 6.55 28.68
CA ARG A 229 3.47 5.37 29.00
C ARG A 229 2.08 5.74 29.52
N TYR A 230 1.96 6.82 30.29
CA TYR A 230 0.69 7.35 30.75
C TYR A 230 -0.22 7.70 29.56
N ASP A 231 0.30 8.41 28.56
CA ASP A 231 -0.45 8.79 27.37
C ASP A 231 -0.94 7.57 26.57
N LEU A 232 -0.11 6.53 26.45
CA LEU A 232 -0.50 5.27 25.80
C LEU A 232 -1.67 4.58 26.52
N TRP A 233 -1.64 4.49 27.86
CA TRP A 233 -2.77 3.92 28.60
C TRP A 233 -4.02 4.76 28.49
N ARG A 234 -3.88 6.09 28.49
CA ARG A 234 -5.01 7.00 28.29
C ARG A 234 -5.65 6.79 26.92
N PHE A 235 -4.84 6.62 25.87
CA PHE A 235 -5.32 6.29 24.53
C PHE A 235 -6.04 4.93 24.51
N ALA A 236 -5.44 3.89 25.09
CA ALA A 236 -6.04 2.56 25.17
C ALA A 236 -7.43 2.59 25.84
N ILE A 237 -7.54 3.28 26.98
CA ILE A 237 -8.81 3.49 27.68
C ILE A 237 -9.84 4.18 26.79
N ASN A 238 -9.44 5.22 26.05
CA ASN A 238 -10.34 5.92 25.13
C ASN A 238 -10.81 5.01 23.99
N THR A 239 -9.93 4.21 23.41
CA THR A 239 -10.30 3.26 22.34
C THR A 239 -11.27 2.20 22.83
N ARG A 240 -11.03 1.64 24.03
CA ARG A 240 -11.94 0.67 24.65
C ARG A 240 -13.28 1.28 25.01
N ASN A 241 -13.28 2.52 25.51
CA ASN A 241 -14.52 3.24 25.77
C ASN A 241 -15.35 3.41 24.48
N ALA A 242 -14.71 3.70 23.34
CA ALA A 242 -15.41 3.75 22.06
C ALA A 242 -15.96 2.37 21.63
N THR A 243 -15.21 1.29 21.86
CA THR A 243 -15.69 -0.08 21.62
C THR A 243 -16.88 -0.45 22.52
N LEU A 244 -16.78 -0.14 23.82
CA LEU A 244 -17.85 -0.33 24.78
C LEU A 244 -19.10 0.49 24.43
N ASP A 245 -18.91 1.74 23.99
CA ASP A 245 -20.01 2.59 23.52
C ASP A 245 -20.70 2.00 22.29
N ALA A 246 -19.96 1.35 21.39
CA ALA A 246 -20.52 0.67 20.21
C ALA A 246 -21.26 -0.62 20.58
N LEU A 247 -20.76 -1.40 21.55
CA LEU A 247 -21.38 -2.64 22.01
C LEU A 247 -22.61 -2.40 22.88
N CYS A 248 -22.57 -1.38 23.73
CA CYS A 248 -23.55 -1.13 24.78
C CYS A 248 -24.45 0.08 24.52
N GLY A 249 -24.21 0.85 23.44
CA GLY A 249 -25.02 2.02 23.10
C GLY A 249 -24.88 3.20 24.07
N THR A 250 -23.79 3.27 24.83
CA THR A 250 -23.59 4.25 25.92
C THR A 250 -23.05 5.60 25.48
N ALA A 251 -22.83 5.82 24.19
CA ALA A 251 -22.24 7.06 23.64
C ALA A 251 -23.02 8.35 24.00
N ALA A 252 -24.33 8.24 24.26
CA ALA A 252 -25.19 9.38 24.61
C ALA A 252 -25.16 9.75 26.10
N LEU A 253 -24.54 8.93 26.95
CA LEU A 253 -24.47 9.14 28.39
C LEU A 253 -23.22 9.96 28.73
N SER A 254 -23.41 11.24 29.07
CA SER A 254 -22.31 12.16 29.41
C SER A 254 -21.88 12.12 30.88
N THR A 255 -22.74 11.61 31.77
CA THR A 255 -22.50 11.55 33.21
C THR A 255 -21.88 10.20 33.62
N THR A 256 -20.81 10.24 34.42
CA THR A 256 -19.97 9.07 34.73
C THR A 256 -20.72 7.96 35.45
N ALA A 257 -21.49 8.28 36.49
CA ALA A 257 -22.20 7.27 37.29
C ALA A 257 -23.22 6.44 36.49
N PRO A 258 -24.19 7.04 35.76
CA PRO A 258 -25.15 6.25 34.98
C PRO A 258 -24.50 5.58 33.77
N ARG A 259 -23.39 6.11 33.24
CA ARG A 259 -22.62 5.44 32.20
C ARG A 259 -21.99 4.14 32.71
N GLU A 260 -21.35 4.16 33.87
CA GLU A 260 -20.76 2.96 34.46
C GLU A 260 -21.81 1.90 34.85
N GLU A 261 -22.98 2.32 35.33
CA GLU A 261 -24.10 1.40 35.60
C GLU A 261 -24.62 0.73 34.32
N ALA A 262 -24.76 1.49 33.24
CA ALA A 262 -25.16 0.95 31.93
C ALA A 262 -24.13 -0.03 31.35
N LEU A 263 -22.83 0.28 31.49
CA LEU A 263 -21.75 -0.60 31.07
C LEU A 263 -21.73 -1.91 31.86
N ALA A 264 -21.92 -1.84 33.19
CA ALA A 264 -22.01 -3.03 34.04
C ALA A 264 -23.23 -3.90 33.68
N GLY A 265 -24.38 -3.28 33.42
CA GLY A 265 -25.58 -3.99 32.96
C GLY A 265 -25.40 -4.68 31.60
N CYS A 266 -24.73 -4.01 30.67
CA CYS A 266 -24.38 -4.56 29.35
C CYS A 266 -23.37 -5.73 29.47
N ALA A 267 -22.33 -5.56 30.27
CA ALA A 267 -21.31 -6.59 30.53
C ALA A 267 -21.91 -7.86 31.16
N ALA A 268 -22.94 -7.73 32.00
CA ALA A 268 -23.65 -8.89 32.57
C ALA A 268 -24.37 -9.74 31.50
N GLN A 269 -24.74 -9.14 30.36
CA GLN A 269 -25.48 -9.80 29.29
C GLN A 269 -24.61 -10.23 28.11
N GLN A 270 -23.47 -9.56 27.89
CA GLN A 270 -22.58 -9.80 26.76
C GLN A 270 -21.15 -10.15 27.23
N PRO A 271 -20.65 -11.37 26.94
CA PRO A 271 -19.31 -11.79 27.39
C PRO A 271 -18.18 -10.97 26.73
N GLN A 272 -18.39 -10.50 25.50
CA GLN A 272 -17.43 -9.63 24.81
C GLN A 272 -17.31 -8.25 25.50
N ALA A 273 -18.44 -7.65 25.90
CA ALA A 273 -18.45 -6.40 26.66
C ALA A 273 -17.84 -6.58 28.05
N ALA A 274 -18.07 -7.72 28.72
CA ALA A 274 -17.45 -8.04 30.01
C ALA A 274 -15.93 -8.12 29.92
N ALA A 275 -15.39 -8.78 28.88
CA ALA A 275 -13.95 -8.88 28.66
C ALA A 275 -13.32 -7.51 28.39
N GLU A 276 -13.96 -6.68 27.54
CA GLU A 276 -13.50 -5.32 27.24
C GLU A 276 -13.54 -4.40 28.47
N LEU A 277 -14.60 -4.47 29.27
CA LEU A 277 -14.75 -3.69 30.50
C LEU A 277 -13.67 -4.05 31.53
N ALA A 278 -13.41 -5.35 31.72
CA ALA A 278 -12.39 -5.84 32.65
C ALA A 278 -10.96 -5.46 32.22
N GLU A 279 -10.68 -5.37 30.92
CA GLU A 279 -9.37 -4.91 30.43
C GLU A 279 -9.25 -3.38 30.56
N ARG A 280 -10.30 -2.61 30.23
CA ARG A 280 -10.35 -1.16 30.47
C ARG A 280 -10.07 -0.83 31.94
N ASP A 281 -10.69 -1.54 32.87
CA ASP A 281 -10.52 -1.30 34.31
C ASP A 281 -9.08 -1.58 34.78
N ARG A 282 -8.45 -2.63 34.22
CA ARG A 282 -7.02 -2.89 34.43
C ARG A 282 -6.15 -1.76 33.90
N GLU A 283 -6.46 -1.22 32.72
CA GLU A 283 -5.76 -0.06 32.15
C GLU A 283 -5.93 1.21 33.01
N ILE A 284 -7.10 1.44 33.59
CA ILE A 284 -7.34 2.55 34.54
C ILE A 284 -6.45 2.43 35.78
N VAL A 285 -6.31 1.22 36.33
CA VAL A 285 -5.41 0.97 37.48
C VAL A 285 -3.95 1.24 37.11
N ARG A 286 -3.51 0.77 35.93
CA ARG A 286 -2.16 1.05 35.41
C ARG A 286 -1.92 2.55 35.24
N LEU A 287 -2.88 3.27 34.65
CA LEU A 287 -2.81 4.72 34.47
C LEU A 287 -2.66 5.46 35.80
N ARG A 288 -3.49 5.14 36.81
CA ARG A 288 -3.43 5.76 38.15
C ARG A 288 -2.10 5.50 38.86
N THR A 289 -1.51 4.33 38.64
CA THR A 289 -0.19 3.96 39.19
C THR A 289 0.90 4.88 38.64
N LEU A 290 0.93 5.07 37.32
CA LEU A 290 1.89 6.00 36.68
C LEU A 290 1.61 7.45 37.05
N GLU A 291 0.34 7.83 37.17
CA GLU A 291 -0.06 9.18 37.59
C GLU A 291 0.48 9.50 38.99
N SER A 292 0.41 8.55 39.91
CA SER A 292 0.94 8.70 41.27
C SER A 292 2.46 8.86 41.26
N ALA A 293 3.17 8.10 40.42
CA ALA A 293 4.61 8.23 40.22
C ALA A 293 5.00 9.59 39.62
N LEU A 294 4.29 10.05 38.58
CA LEU A 294 4.50 11.36 37.97
C LEU A 294 4.25 12.50 38.95
N ARG A 295 3.13 12.47 39.69
CA ARG A 295 2.83 13.48 40.72
C ARG A 295 3.92 13.53 41.80
N TYR A 296 4.47 12.39 42.19
CA TYR A 296 5.59 12.34 43.15
C TYR A 296 6.84 13.03 42.59
N LEU A 297 7.22 12.75 41.33
CA LEU A 297 8.37 13.40 40.68
C LEU A 297 8.19 14.91 40.53
N ILE A 298 7.00 15.36 40.12
CA ILE A 298 6.70 16.79 39.92
C ILE A 298 6.71 17.54 41.26
N SER A 299 6.06 17.00 42.30
CA SER A 299 5.92 17.69 43.59
C SER A 299 7.21 17.74 44.40
N ASN A 300 8.04 16.70 44.36
CA ASN A 300 9.24 16.61 45.20
C ASN A 300 10.53 17.03 44.49
N TYR A 301 10.60 16.92 43.16
CA TYR A 301 11.83 17.18 42.39
C TYR A 301 11.67 18.28 41.32
N ASN A 302 10.50 18.91 41.21
CA ASN A 302 10.21 20.00 40.27
C ASN A 302 10.65 19.70 38.81
N VAL A 303 10.36 18.47 38.37
CA VAL A 303 10.72 17.98 37.04
C VAL A 303 9.93 18.76 35.97
N ALA A 304 10.64 19.47 35.10
CA ALA A 304 10.07 20.23 33.99
C ALA A 304 10.83 19.92 32.69
N PHE A 305 10.09 19.55 31.64
CA PHE A 305 10.69 19.27 30.33
C PHE A 305 10.83 20.56 29.52
N ALA A 306 12.07 20.86 29.10
CA ALA A 306 12.37 21.90 28.14
C ALA A 306 13.31 21.34 27.05
N PRO A 307 12.83 21.18 25.80
CA PRO A 307 13.62 20.59 24.71
C PRO A 307 14.76 21.49 24.22
N ASP A 308 14.64 22.80 24.45
CA ASP A 308 15.60 23.82 24.03
C ASP A 308 16.68 24.13 25.10
N GLN A 309 16.62 23.48 26.26
CA GLN A 309 17.68 23.62 27.28
C GLN A 309 18.90 22.75 26.95
N PRO A 310 20.14 23.25 27.12
CA PRO A 310 21.35 22.45 26.94
C PRO A 310 21.28 21.22 27.84
N SER A 311 21.42 20.04 27.24
CA SER A 311 21.25 18.75 27.92
C SER A 311 21.82 17.62 27.08
N ALA A 312 21.89 16.42 27.66
CA ALA A 312 22.41 15.23 26.99
C ALA A 312 21.64 14.84 25.70
N ALA A 313 20.42 15.35 25.49
CA ALA A 313 19.69 15.24 24.23
C ALA A 313 18.98 16.55 23.92
N GLN A 314 19.37 17.22 22.83
CA GLN A 314 18.89 18.55 22.48
C GLN A 314 18.58 18.66 20.98
N ARG A 315 17.65 19.56 20.62
CA ARG A 315 17.44 19.93 19.21
C ARG A 315 18.30 21.14 18.84
N LEU A 316 18.79 21.11 17.62
CA LEU A 316 19.29 22.27 16.91
C LEU A 316 18.21 22.70 15.94
N SER A 317 17.65 23.88 16.20
CA SER A 317 16.54 24.44 15.42
C SER A 317 16.92 24.61 13.96
N ALA A 318 16.00 24.24 13.07
CA ALA A 318 16.17 24.42 11.65
C ALA A 318 16.25 25.90 11.28
N SER A 319 17.15 26.24 10.37
CA SER A 319 17.16 27.56 9.71
C SER A 319 15.97 27.69 8.75
N LEU A 320 15.45 28.90 8.58
CA LEU A 320 14.46 29.19 7.54
C LEU A 320 15.05 28.89 6.16
N PRO A 321 14.41 28.03 5.34
CA PRO A 321 14.91 27.74 4.01
C PRO A 321 14.81 28.97 3.12
N SER A 322 15.92 29.32 2.47
CA SER A 322 16.04 30.52 1.62
C SER A 322 15.44 30.32 0.23
N ALA A 323 15.29 29.07 -0.23
CA ALA A 323 14.71 28.73 -1.51
C ALA A 323 13.90 27.43 -1.44
N PRO A 324 12.82 27.30 -2.23
CA PRO A 324 12.13 26.01 -2.40
C PRO A 324 13.04 25.03 -3.15
N GLU A 325 12.74 23.73 -3.03
CA GLU A 325 13.42 22.71 -3.81
C GLU A 325 13.30 23.02 -5.30
N PRO A 326 14.41 22.97 -6.07
CA PRO A 326 14.39 23.28 -7.48
C PRO A 326 13.42 22.34 -8.19
N ARG A 327 12.30 22.93 -8.62
CA ARG A 327 11.34 22.24 -9.47
C ARG A 327 11.95 22.16 -10.86
N TYR A 328 12.42 20.98 -11.23
CA TYR A 328 12.95 20.70 -12.56
C TYR A 328 11.85 20.64 -13.64
N VAL A 329 10.84 21.52 -13.56
CA VAL A 329 9.68 21.57 -14.47
C VAL A 329 10.10 21.62 -15.93
N PRO A 330 11.00 22.52 -16.39
CA PRO A 330 11.38 22.55 -17.80
C PRO A 330 12.14 21.28 -18.20
N GLN A 331 12.98 20.72 -17.33
CA GLN A 331 13.69 19.47 -17.61
C GLN A 331 12.75 18.27 -17.63
N LEU A 332 11.75 18.21 -16.75
CA LEU A 332 10.74 17.15 -16.69
C LEU A 332 9.79 17.20 -17.88
N ILE A 333 9.38 18.40 -18.31
CA ILE A 333 8.61 18.59 -19.55
C ILE A 333 9.45 18.21 -20.77
N ALA A 334 10.72 18.62 -20.81
CA ALA A 334 11.65 18.24 -21.86
C ALA A 334 11.87 16.72 -21.90
N LEU A 335 12.00 16.08 -20.74
CA LEU A 335 12.12 14.62 -20.61
C LEU A 335 10.84 13.91 -21.04
N ALA A 336 9.66 14.39 -20.65
CA ALA A 336 8.38 13.85 -21.08
C ALA A 336 8.20 13.99 -22.60
N THR A 337 8.61 15.13 -23.17
CA THR A 337 8.61 15.37 -24.61
C THR A 337 9.60 14.46 -25.32
N ALA A 338 10.81 14.30 -24.79
CA ALA A 338 11.84 13.40 -25.31
C ALA A 338 11.39 11.94 -25.24
N PHE A 339 10.69 11.52 -24.17
CA PHE A 339 10.09 10.20 -24.07
C PHE A 339 8.98 10.02 -25.10
N GLY A 340 8.06 10.97 -25.23
CA GLY A 340 7.01 10.95 -26.25
C GLY A 340 7.58 10.88 -27.66
N LEU A 341 8.67 11.61 -27.92
CA LEU A 341 9.37 11.63 -29.20
C LEU A 341 10.15 10.33 -29.45
N ALA A 342 10.87 9.81 -28.46
CA ALA A 342 11.57 8.53 -28.56
C ALA A 342 10.60 7.36 -28.74
N PHE A 343 9.47 7.37 -28.03
CA PHE A 343 8.41 6.38 -28.20
C PHE A 343 7.73 6.51 -29.56
N GLY A 344 7.46 7.73 -30.02
CA GLY A 344 6.90 7.99 -31.34
C GLY A 344 7.84 7.56 -32.47
N ILE A 345 9.13 7.91 -32.40
CA ILE A 345 10.16 7.47 -33.35
C ILE A 345 10.34 5.96 -33.29
N GLY A 346 10.37 5.38 -32.09
CA GLY A 346 10.40 3.94 -31.89
C GLY A 346 9.22 3.26 -32.57
N GLY A 347 8.00 3.77 -32.39
CA GLY A 347 6.80 3.28 -33.06
C GLY A 347 6.85 3.40 -34.58
N ILE A 348 7.42 4.49 -35.11
CA ILE A 348 7.62 4.68 -36.55
C ILE A 348 8.67 3.72 -37.11
N ALA A 349 9.79 3.55 -36.41
CA ALA A 349 10.84 2.61 -36.79
C ALA A 349 10.31 1.18 -36.78
N LEU A 350 9.51 0.84 -35.76
CA LEU A 350 8.82 -0.44 -35.64
C LEU A 350 7.82 -0.62 -36.79
N ASP A 351 6.99 0.38 -37.09
CA ASP A 351 6.05 0.35 -38.21
C ASP A 351 6.75 0.18 -39.56
N ARG A 352 7.83 0.91 -39.82
CA ARG A 352 8.62 0.79 -41.06
C ARG A 352 9.29 -0.58 -41.19
N SER A 353 9.76 -1.17 -40.09
CA SER A 353 10.45 -2.46 -40.11
C SER A 353 9.51 -3.66 -40.16
N ALA A 354 8.34 -3.57 -39.50
CA ALA A 354 7.46 -4.70 -39.26
C ALA A 354 6.06 -4.57 -39.85
N GLY A 355 5.71 -3.40 -40.44
CA GLY A 355 4.41 -3.16 -41.07
C GLY A 355 3.23 -3.19 -40.10
N ILE A 356 3.42 -2.69 -38.87
CA ILE A 356 2.45 -2.82 -37.77
C ILE A 356 1.14 -2.13 -38.09
N THR A 357 1.15 -0.95 -38.68
CA THR A 357 -0.04 -0.20 -39.07
C THR A 357 -0.85 -0.93 -40.14
N GLY A 358 -0.17 -1.60 -41.07
CA GLY A 358 -0.81 -2.46 -42.06
C GLY A 358 -1.55 -3.63 -41.38
N LYS A 359 -0.89 -4.30 -40.44
CA LYS A 359 -1.50 -5.41 -39.68
C LYS A 359 -2.58 -4.97 -38.69
N MET A 360 -2.41 -3.83 -38.02
CA MET A 360 -3.46 -3.21 -37.19
C MET A 360 -4.66 -2.83 -38.05
N GLY A 361 -4.43 -2.32 -39.26
CA GLY A 361 -5.48 -2.05 -40.25
C GLY A 361 -6.22 -3.32 -40.67
N GLU A 362 -5.50 -4.43 -40.87
CA GLU A 362 -6.07 -5.75 -41.16
C GLU A 362 -6.93 -6.24 -39.98
N ILE A 363 -6.40 -6.26 -38.75
CA ILE A 363 -7.15 -6.66 -37.55
C ILE A 363 -8.39 -5.76 -37.36
N TRP A 364 -8.26 -4.45 -37.60
CA TRP A 364 -9.37 -3.51 -37.51
C TRP A 364 -10.44 -3.75 -38.59
N ALA A 365 -10.05 -4.19 -39.80
CA ALA A 365 -11.00 -4.61 -40.82
C ALA A 365 -11.83 -5.83 -40.36
N TYR A 366 -11.25 -6.71 -39.55
CA TYR A 366 -11.93 -7.85 -38.92
C TYR A 366 -12.62 -7.52 -37.58
N ARG A 367 -12.80 -6.24 -37.20
CA ARG A 367 -13.46 -5.85 -35.93
C ARG A 367 -14.87 -6.42 -35.74
N GLU A 368 -15.61 -6.60 -36.83
CA GLU A 368 -16.95 -7.20 -36.79
C GLU A 368 -16.87 -8.69 -36.43
N LEU A 369 -15.91 -9.41 -37.01
CA LEU A 369 -15.62 -10.79 -36.65
C LEU A 369 -15.19 -10.89 -35.19
N ILE A 370 -14.26 -10.03 -34.73
CA ILE A 370 -13.79 -10.00 -33.34
C ILE A 370 -14.97 -9.79 -32.39
N ARG A 371 -15.80 -8.77 -32.64
CA ARG A 371 -16.99 -8.47 -31.83
C ARG A 371 -17.95 -9.66 -31.80
N ASN A 372 -18.21 -10.28 -32.95
CA ASN A 372 -19.11 -11.43 -33.04
C ASN A 372 -18.57 -12.66 -32.31
N LEU A 373 -17.26 -12.90 -32.39
CA LEU A 373 -16.61 -14.01 -31.68
C LEU A 373 -16.58 -13.78 -30.17
N ILE A 374 -16.33 -12.55 -29.70
CA ILE A 374 -16.43 -12.19 -28.28
C ILE A 374 -17.86 -12.40 -27.77
N LEU A 375 -18.85 -11.86 -28.48
CA LEU A 375 -20.27 -12.03 -28.10
C LEU A 375 -20.70 -13.50 -28.12
N ARG A 376 -20.21 -14.28 -29.08
CA ARG A 376 -20.42 -15.73 -29.13
C ARG A 376 -19.82 -16.41 -27.92
N ASP A 377 -18.56 -16.12 -27.58
CA ASP A 377 -17.88 -16.73 -26.43
C ASP A 377 -18.64 -16.44 -25.12
N LEU A 378 -19.02 -15.18 -24.90
CA LEU A 378 -19.84 -14.78 -23.75
C LEU A 378 -21.19 -15.52 -23.73
N ARG A 379 -21.92 -15.55 -24.85
CA ARG A 379 -23.20 -16.27 -24.92
C ARG A 379 -23.03 -17.76 -24.61
N THR A 380 -22.01 -18.40 -25.17
CA THR A 380 -21.76 -19.84 -24.94
C THR A 380 -21.51 -20.13 -23.47
N ARG A 381 -20.77 -19.26 -22.76
CA ARG A 381 -20.51 -19.40 -21.31
C ARG A 381 -21.78 -19.31 -20.45
N TYR A 382 -22.75 -18.49 -20.86
CA TYR A 382 -23.99 -18.26 -20.10
C TYR A 382 -25.19 -19.09 -20.59
N LYS A 383 -25.10 -19.72 -21.77
CA LYS A 383 -26.21 -20.47 -22.38
C LYS A 383 -26.48 -21.77 -21.62
N GLY A 384 -27.73 -21.99 -21.22
CA GLY A 384 -28.17 -23.23 -20.56
C GLY A 384 -27.88 -23.30 -19.05
N SER A 385 -27.42 -22.21 -18.43
CA SER A 385 -27.21 -22.12 -16.99
C SER A 385 -28.40 -21.48 -16.28
N ALA A 386 -28.88 -22.09 -15.19
CA ALA A 386 -30.05 -21.62 -14.43
C ALA A 386 -29.87 -20.21 -13.83
N LEU A 387 -28.65 -19.86 -13.41
CA LEU A 387 -28.30 -18.55 -12.83
C LEU A 387 -27.58 -17.64 -13.84
N GLY A 388 -27.19 -18.17 -15.02
CA GLY A 388 -26.55 -17.40 -16.08
C GLY A 388 -25.34 -16.59 -15.61
N TYR A 389 -25.42 -15.27 -15.81
CA TYR A 389 -24.37 -14.31 -15.44
C TYR A 389 -24.06 -14.27 -13.93
N LEU A 390 -25.03 -14.58 -13.05
CA LEU A 390 -24.81 -14.55 -11.60
C LEU A 390 -23.70 -15.52 -11.16
N TRP A 391 -23.47 -16.62 -11.90
CA TRP A 391 -22.40 -17.57 -11.58
C TRP A 391 -21.00 -16.96 -11.63
N THR A 392 -20.73 -16.06 -12.57
CA THR A 392 -19.40 -15.42 -12.66
C THR A 392 -19.15 -14.45 -11.52
N GLN A 393 -20.21 -13.98 -10.86
CA GLN A 393 -20.13 -13.11 -9.69
C GLN A 393 -20.09 -13.92 -8.38
N LEU A 394 -20.82 -15.02 -8.32
CA LEU A 394 -20.86 -15.89 -7.14
C LEU A 394 -19.52 -16.57 -6.85
N ALA A 395 -18.76 -16.97 -7.87
CA ALA A 395 -17.48 -17.64 -7.65
C ALA A 395 -16.43 -16.74 -6.95
N PRO A 396 -16.14 -15.51 -7.41
CA PRO A 396 -15.25 -14.60 -6.69
C PRO A 396 -15.76 -14.21 -5.30
N LEU A 397 -17.08 -14.04 -5.12
CA LEU A 397 -17.67 -13.72 -3.82
C LEU A 397 -17.55 -14.89 -2.83
N GLY A 398 -17.81 -16.11 -3.27
CA GLY A 398 -17.64 -17.31 -2.46
C GLY A 398 -16.18 -17.52 -2.06
N MET A 399 -15.25 -17.32 -3.00
CA MET A 399 -13.82 -17.44 -2.74
C MET A 399 -13.31 -16.32 -1.81
N MET A 400 -13.78 -15.09 -1.98
CA MET A 400 -13.55 -14.00 -1.04
C MET A 400 -14.07 -14.36 0.36
N LEU A 401 -15.29 -14.89 0.48
CA LEU A 401 -15.87 -15.27 1.76
C LEU A 401 -15.03 -16.34 2.46
N VAL A 402 -14.59 -17.37 1.72
CA VAL A 402 -13.66 -18.38 2.23
C VAL A 402 -12.38 -17.73 2.76
N TYR A 403 -11.76 -16.82 2.00
CA TYR A 403 -10.55 -16.14 2.46
C TYR A 403 -10.80 -15.27 3.68
N VAL A 404 -11.88 -14.50 3.70
CA VAL A 404 -12.25 -13.67 4.85
C VAL A 404 -12.45 -14.55 6.08
N THR A 405 -13.20 -15.65 5.99
CA THR A 405 -13.43 -16.55 7.13
C THR A 405 -12.15 -17.20 7.61
N VAL A 406 -11.33 -17.77 6.70
CA VAL A 406 -10.08 -18.47 7.06
C VAL A 406 -9.08 -17.51 7.69
N PHE A 407 -8.84 -16.35 7.08
CA PHE A 407 -7.83 -15.41 7.57
C PHE A 407 -8.30 -14.62 8.81
N SER A 408 -9.60 -14.37 8.97
CA SER A 408 -10.12 -13.73 10.20
C SER A 408 -10.01 -14.65 11.42
N LEU A 409 -10.12 -15.97 11.24
CA LEU A 409 -9.96 -16.95 12.33
C LEU A 409 -8.49 -17.20 12.69
N LEU A 410 -7.59 -17.17 11.70
CA LEU A 410 -6.18 -17.49 11.88
C LEU A 410 -5.29 -16.29 12.25
N LEU A 411 -5.70 -15.04 11.96
CA LEU A 411 -4.93 -13.82 12.20
C LEU A 411 -5.78 -12.73 12.91
N PRO A 412 -5.83 -12.74 14.26
CA PRO A 412 -6.69 -11.82 15.04
C PRO A 412 -6.32 -10.33 14.91
N SER A 413 -5.07 -10.00 14.58
CA SER A 413 -4.58 -8.64 14.32
C SER A 413 -4.67 -8.30 12.82
N GLY A 414 -5.88 -8.33 12.27
CA GLY A 414 -6.14 -8.28 10.82
C GLY A 414 -5.86 -6.93 10.14
N LEU A 415 -5.93 -6.93 8.81
CA LEU A 415 -5.96 -5.71 8.00
C LEU A 415 -7.33 -5.04 8.07
N ALA A 416 -7.37 -3.71 8.10
CA ALA A 416 -8.63 -2.97 8.01
C ALA A 416 -9.37 -3.29 6.71
N MET A 417 -10.69 -3.50 6.75
CA MET A 417 -11.53 -3.78 5.57
C MET A 417 -10.98 -4.91 4.68
N PHE A 418 -10.58 -6.03 5.29
CA PHE A 418 -10.01 -7.17 4.59
C PHE A 418 -10.83 -7.70 3.39
N PRO A 419 -12.19 -7.74 3.41
CA PRO A 419 -12.96 -8.14 2.23
C PRO A 419 -12.68 -7.24 1.00
N VAL A 420 -12.48 -5.94 1.22
CA VAL A 420 -12.13 -4.99 0.15
C VAL A 420 -10.71 -5.26 -0.37
N PHE A 421 -9.78 -5.50 0.55
CA PHE A 421 -8.40 -5.82 0.22
C PHE A 421 -8.27 -7.07 -0.68
N ILE A 422 -9.10 -8.08 -0.43
CA ILE A 422 -9.13 -9.33 -1.21
C ILE A 422 -9.84 -9.13 -2.56
N ILE A 423 -11.05 -8.58 -2.59
CA ILE A 423 -11.83 -8.51 -3.85
C ILE A 423 -11.14 -7.67 -4.92
N VAL A 424 -10.45 -6.59 -4.52
CA VAL A 424 -9.68 -5.70 -5.40
C VAL A 424 -8.51 -6.43 -6.07
N ALA A 425 -7.91 -7.41 -5.40
CA ALA A 425 -6.81 -8.21 -5.94
C ALA A 425 -7.30 -9.46 -6.69
N LEU A 426 -8.38 -10.07 -6.21
CA LEU A 426 -8.92 -11.33 -6.72
C LEU A 426 -9.52 -11.19 -8.12
N LEU A 427 -10.24 -10.10 -8.39
CA LEU A 427 -10.87 -9.90 -9.71
C LEU A 427 -9.84 -9.70 -10.85
N PRO A 428 -8.82 -8.84 -10.72
CA PRO A 428 -7.75 -8.75 -11.72
C PRO A 428 -6.96 -10.06 -11.88
N TRP A 429 -6.81 -10.82 -10.80
CA TRP A 429 -6.19 -12.15 -10.87
C TRP A 429 -7.05 -13.13 -11.68
N ASN A 430 -8.36 -13.20 -11.41
CA ASN A 430 -9.28 -14.06 -12.15
C ASN A 430 -9.30 -13.70 -13.64
N PHE A 431 -9.29 -12.41 -13.98
CA PHE A 431 -9.11 -11.95 -15.36
C PHE A 431 -7.85 -12.53 -16.01
N THR A 432 -6.73 -12.51 -15.28
CA THR A 432 -5.44 -13.05 -15.75
C THR A 432 -5.49 -14.56 -15.96
N ALA A 433 -6.03 -15.30 -14.99
CA ALA A 433 -6.17 -16.75 -15.07
C ALA A 433 -7.08 -17.16 -16.25
N GLU A 434 -8.23 -16.51 -16.40
CA GLU A 434 -9.16 -16.78 -17.50
C GLU A 434 -8.53 -16.46 -18.86
N ALA A 435 -7.87 -15.31 -18.99
CA ALA A 435 -7.26 -14.88 -20.25
C ALA A 435 -6.11 -15.80 -20.68
N ILE A 436 -5.27 -16.24 -19.75
CA ILE A 436 -4.12 -17.11 -20.05
C ILE A 436 -4.58 -18.54 -20.36
N ILE A 437 -5.44 -19.13 -19.53
CA ILE A 437 -5.92 -20.50 -19.74
C ILE A 437 -6.77 -20.57 -21.02
N GLY A 438 -7.68 -19.63 -21.21
CA GLY A 438 -8.49 -19.51 -22.42
C GLY A 438 -7.65 -19.22 -23.66
N GLY A 439 -6.67 -18.31 -23.55
CA GLY A 439 -5.73 -17.98 -24.63
C GLY A 439 -4.89 -19.18 -25.08
N THR A 440 -4.42 -19.99 -24.12
CA THR A 440 -3.65 -21.20 -24.39
C THR A 440 -4.45 -22.23 -25.21
N ARG A 441 -5.76 -22.38 -24.94
CA ARG A 441 -6.64 -23.32 -25.65
C ARG A 441 -7.26 -22.75 -26.93
N SER A 442 -7.25 -21.43 -27.08
CA SER A 442 -8.03 -20.69 -28.08
C SER A 442 -7.91 -21.21 -29.52
N ILE A 443 -6.71 -21.62 -29.94
CA ILE A 443 -6.44 -22.09 -31.30
C ILE A 443 -7.00 -23.50 -31.50
N ILE A 444 -6.80 -24.38 -30.51
CA ILE A 444 -7.27 -25.77 -30.52
C ILE A 444 -8.81 -25.81 -30.54
N ASP A 445 -9.44 -25.03 -29.66
CA ASP A 445 -10.90 -24.98 -29.52
C ASP A 445 -11.59 -24.43 -30.79
N ASN A 446 -10.89 -23.60 -31.56
CA ASN A 446 -11.40 -23.00 -32.79
C ASN A 446 -10.81 -23.63 -34.07
N ALA A 447 -10.22 -24.83 -33.96
CA ALA A 447 -9.67 -25.61 -35.08
C ALA A 447 -10.59 -25.70 -36.30
N ALA A 448 -11.88 -25.99 -36.07
CA ALA A 448 -12.88 -26.12 -37.14
C ALA A 448 -13.12 -24.81 -37.91
N LEU A 449 -12.96 -23.66 -37.25
CA LEU A 449 -13.09 -22.35 -37.91
C LEU A 449 -11.85 -22.05 -38.76
N ILE A 450 -10.66 -22.37 -38.24
CA ILE A 450 -9.37 -22.18 -38.93
C ILE A 450 -9.32 -22.99 -40.24
N LYS A 451 -9.86 -24.22 -40.24
CA LYS A 451 -9.89 -25.10 -41.43
C LYS A 451 -10.89 -24.66 -42.50
N LYS A 452 -11.91 -23.86 -42.15
CA LYS A 452 -13.04 -23.52 -43.04
C LYS A 452 -12.98 -22.12 -43.63
N VAL A 453 -12.38 -21.16 -42.93
CA VAL A 453 -12.40 -19.74 -43.31
C VAL A 453 -11.00 -19.15 -43.15
N TYR A 454 -10.56 -18.35 -44.13
CA TYR A 454 -9.31 -17.61 -44.04
C TYR A 454 -9.50 -16.32 -43.22
N PHE A 455 -8.74 -16.17 -42.14
CA PHE A 455 -8.64 -14.95 -41.34
C PHE A 455 -7.32 -14.95 -40.54
N PRO A 456 -6.85 -13.79 -40.04
CA PRO A 456 -5.64 -13.70 -39.22
C PRO A 456 -5.79 -14.51 -37.93
N ARG A 457 -4.94 -15.52 -37.75
CA ARG A 457 -5.09 -16.52 -36.66
C ARG A 457 -4.85 -15.92 -35.28
N GLU A 458 -4.10 -14.82 -35.19
CA GLU A 458 -3.89 -14.03 -33.97
C GLU A 458 -5.18 -13.48 -33.36
N VAL A 459 -6.25 -13.39 -34.15
CA VAL A 459 -7.56 -12.95 -33.67
C VAL A 459 -8.11 -13.89 -32.59
N LEU A 460 -7.81 -15.20 -32.64
CA LEU A 460 -8.40 -16.16 -31.69
C LEU A 460 -7.90 -15.96 -30.26
N PRO A 461 -6.59 -15.90 -29.98
CA PRO A 461 -6.12 -15.54 -28.64
C PRO A 461 -6.60 -14.15 -28.19
N LEU A 462 -6.60 -13.15 -29.09
CA LEU A 462 -7.05 -11.80 -28.74
C LEU A 462 -8.54 -11.74 -28.39
N VAL A 463 -9.39 -12.52 -29.07
CA VAL A 463 -10.82 -12.66 -28.74
C VAL A 463 -10.97 -13.25 -27.33
N THR A 464 -10.17 -14.25 -26.95
CA THR A 464 -10.26 -14.82 -25.60
C THR A 464 -9.88 -13.82 -24.51
N VAL A 465 -8.79 -13.05 -24.72
CA VAL A 465 -8.40 -11.97 -23.79
C VAL A 465 -9.49 -10.88 -23.73
N GLY A 466 -10.06 -10.51 -24.88
CA GLY A 466 -11.16 -9.54 -24.95
C GLY A 466 -12.44 -10.02 -24.24
N SER A 467 -12.79 -11.30 -24.38
CA SER A 467 -13.93 -11.93 -23.67
C SER A 467 -13.71 -11.89 -22.15
N SER A 468 -12.53 -12.27 -21.68
CA SER A 468 -12.16 -12.19 -20.25
C SER A 468 -12.13 -10.75 -19.73
N LEU A 469 -11.72 -9.78 -20.55
CA LEU A 469 -11.76 -8.35 -20.20
C LEU A 469 -13.20 -7.87 -20.01
N VAL A 470 -14.13 -8.28 -20.89
CA VAL A 470 -15.55 -7.95 -20.75
C VAL A 470 -16.11 -8.57 -19.46
N ASN A 471 -15.77 -9.82 -19.14
CA ASN A 471 -16.16 -10.43 -17.86
C ASN A 471 -15.62 -9.65 -16.65
N PHE A 472 -14.36 -9.18 -16.72
CA PHE A 472 -13.79 -8.35 -15.67
C PHE A 472 -14.53 -7.01 -15.53
N ILE A 473 -14.82 -6.33 -16.63
CA ILE A 473 -15.62 -5.09 -16.65
C ILE A 473 -16.99 -5.31 -16.02
N LEU A 474 -17.67 -6.41 -16.38
CA LEU A 474 -18.96 -6.77 -15.82
C LEU A 474 -18.88 -7.06 -14.31
N SER A 475 -17.72 -7.51 -13.81
CA SER A 475 -17.49 -7.76 -12.39
C SER A 475 -17.16 -6.51 -11.57
N LEU A 476 -16.82 -5.38 -12.22
CA LEU A 476 -16.51 -4.12 -11.52
C LEU A 476 -17.69 -3.59 -10.68
N PRO A 477 -18.96 -3.55 -11.17
CA PRO A 477 -20.11 -3.20 -10.34
C PRO A 477 -20.19 -4.01 -9.04
N MET A 478 -19.98 -5.33 -9.10
CA MET A 478 -20.00 -6.18 -7.90
C MET A 478 -18.87 -5.81 -6.93
N MET A 479 -17.66 -5.55 -7.45
CA MET A 479 -16.54 -5.05 -6.64
C MET A 479 -16.90 -3.75 -5.92
N PHE A 480 -17.46 -2.77 -6.63
CA PHE A 480 -17.86 -1.48 -6.05
C PHE A 480 -19.01 -1.63 -5.05
N LEU A 481 -19.93 -2.57 -5.25
CA LEU A 481 -20.98 -2.89 -4.27
C LEU A 481 -20.39 -3.45 -2.98
N VAL A 482 -19.42 -4.38 -3.06
CA VAL A 482 -18.71 -4.90 -1.88
C VAL A 482 -17.97 -3.78 -1.15
N ILE A 483 -17.27 -2.91 -1.89
CA ILE A 483 -16.57 -1.75 -1.32
C ILE A 483 -17.55 -0.83 -0.58
N ALA A 484 -18.65 -0.46 -1.24
CA ALA A 484 -19.66 0.41 -0.66
C ALA A 484 -20.28 -0.20 0.60
N PHE A 485 -20.64 -1.49 0.56
CA PHE A 485 -21.21 -2.20 1.69
C PHE A 485 -20.27 -2.23 2.90
N VAL A 486 -18.99 -2.57 2.70
CA VAL A 486 -18.00 -2.64 3.79
C VAL A 486 -17.68 -1.25 4.35
N GLN A 487 -17.51 -0.25 3.49
CA GLN A 487 -17.21 1.11 3.94
C GLN A 487 -18.39 1.76 4.67
N LEU A 488 -19.63 1.54 4.22
CA LEU A 488 -20.82 2.05 4.89
C LEU A 488 -21.03 1.40 6.26
N THR A 489 -20.81 0.08 6.38
CA THR A 489 -20.96 -0.62 7.66
C THR A 489 -19.84 -0.31 8.66
N THR A 490 -18.62 -0.04 8.17
CA THR A 490 -17.45 0.20 9.05
C THR A 490 -17.24 1.68 9.38
N ILE A 491 -17.41 2.58 8.40
CA ILE A 491 -17.02 4.01 8.50
C ILE A 491 -18.27 4.92 8.44
N GLY A 492 -19.43 4.42 7.99
CA GLY A 492 -20.64 5.22 7.80
C GLY A 492 -20.58 6.19 6.61
N ARG A 493 -19.48 6.20 5.84
CA ARG A 493 -19.27 7.06 4.66
C ARG A 493 -18.47 6.36 3.58
N LEU A 494 -18.67 6.78 2.34
CA LEU A 494 -17.90 6.30 1.18
C LEU A 494 -16.61 7.11 1.03
N ASN A 495 -15.46 6.42 1.08
CA ASN A 495 -14.13 6.97 0.86
C ASN A 495 -13.60 6.53 -0.52
N LEU A 496 -14.27 6.97 -1.58
CA LEU A 496 -13.83 6.76 -2.97
C LEU A 496 -13.07 8.00 -3.44
N SER A 497 -11.81 7.81 -3.79
CA SER A 497 -10.97 8.87 -4.34
C SER A 497 -11.11 8.95 -5.87
N TRP A 498 -10.77 10.11 -6.44
CA TRP A 498 -10.74 10.32 -7.90
C TRP A 498 -9.72 9.41 -8.60
N THR A 499 -8.80 8.79 -7.85
CA THR A 499 -7.83 7.80 -8.31
C THR A 499 -8.47 6.66 -9.10
N VAL A 500 -9.73 6.32 -8.84
CA VAL A 500 -10.50 5.29 -9.57
C VAL A 500 -10.54 5.55 -11.08
N ALA A 501 -10.44 6.81 -11.51
CA ALA A 501 -10.34 7.16 -12.94
C ALA A 501 -9.10 6.58 -13.62
N TYR A 502 -8.12 6.08 -12.87
CA TYR A 502 -6.89 5.45 -13.38
C TYR A 502 -7.05 3.93 -13.66
N ILE A 503 -8.16 3.31 -13.23
CA ILE A 503 -8.45 1.88 -13.49
C ILE A 503 -8.32 1.53 -14.99
N PRO A 504 -8.91 2.30 -15.95
CA PRO A 504 -8.81 1.97 -17.37
C PRO A 504 -7.37 1.89 -17.88
N VAL A 505 -6.45 2.71 -17.34
CA VAL A 505 -5.04 2.71 -17.72
C VAL A 505 -4.39 1.38 -17.33
N ILE A 506 -4.63 0.91 -16.11
CA ILE A 506 -4.07 -0.36 -15.63
C ILE A 506 -4.69 -1.54 -16.38
N MET A 507 -5.99 -1.48 -16.68
CA MET A 507 -6.67 -2.49 -17.48
C MET A 507 -6.03 -2.63 -18.86
N ILE A 508 -5.67 -1.53 -19.51
CA ILE A 508 -4.99 -1.55 -20.80
C ILE A 508 -3.59 -2.19 -20.67
N ILE A 509 -2.81 -1.80 -19.66
CA ILE A 509 -1.48 -2.39 -19.41
C ILE A 509 -1.59 -3.91 -19.20
N GLN A 510 -2.56 -4.34 -18.39
CA GLN A 510 -2.83 -5.74 -18.13
C GLN A 510 -3.28 -6.47 -19.40
N MET A 511 -4.21 -5.88 -20.18
CA MET A 511 -4.67 -6.46 -21.45
C MET A 511 -3.53 -6.66 -22.46
N VAL A 512 -2.62 -5.69 -22.58
CA VAL A 512 -1.43 -5.77 -23.44
C VAL A 512 -0.55 -6.95 -23.01
N MET A 513 -0.27 -7.08 -21.71
CA MET A 513 0.52 -8.18 -21.17
C MET A 513 -0.13 -9.55 -21.43
N LEU A 514 -1.43 -9.67 -21.13
CA LEU A 514 -2.18 -10.91 -21.29
C LEU A 514 -2.31 -11.32 -22.75
N SER A 515 -2.41 -10.37 -23.67
CA SER A 515 -2.38 -10.63 -25.11
C SER A 515 -1.05 -11.27 -25.54
N GLY A 516 0.07 -10.81 -24.99
CA GLY A 516 1.38 -11.42 -25.23
C GLY A 516 1.48 -12.86 -24.74
N PHE A 517 1.04 -13.12 -23.50
CA PHE A 517 1.00 -14.48 -22.95
C PHE A 517 0.05 -15.39 -23.73
N ALA A 518 -1.15 -14.92 -24.06
CA ALA A 518 -2.14 -15.69 -24.81
C ALA A 518 -1.63 -16.10 -26.21
N LEU A 519 -0.96 -15.18 -26.92
CA LEU A 519 -0.32 -15.48 -28.20
C LEU A 519 0.82 -16.49 -28.05
N LEU A 520 1.73 -16.27 -27.10
CA LEU A 520 2.88 -17.15 -26.87
C LEU A 520 2.44 -18.58 -26.53
N LEU A 521 1.57 -18.71 -25.54
CA LEU A 521 1.13 -19.99 -25.00
C LEU A 521 0.15 -20.69 -25.94
N GLY A 522 -0.74 -19.95 -26.60
CA GLY A 522 -1.63 -20.49 -27.63
C GLY A 522 -0.85 -21.09 -28.80
N ALA A 523 0.22 -20.41 -29.26
CA ALA A 523 1.07 -20.95 -30.31
C ALA A 523 1.76 -22.25 -29.91
N GLY A 524 2.29 -22.33 -28.69
CA GLY A 524 2.97 -23.55 -28.25
C GLY A 524 2.01 -24.70 -27.95
N ALA A 525 0.77 -24.41 -27.52
CA ALA A 525 -0.23 -25.44 -27.23
C ALA A 525 -0.64 -26.24 -28.47
N VAL A 526 -0.54 -25.66 -29.67
CA VAL A 526 -0.79 -26.36 -30.94
C VAL A 526 0.19 -27.53 -31.14
N PHE A 527 1.45 -27.36 -30.76
CA PHE A 527 2.49 -28.40 -30.88
C PHE A 527 2.50 -29.32 -29.66
N PHE A 528 2.24 -28.77 -28.47
CA PHE A 528 2.27 -29.49 -27.21
C PHE A 528 0.92 -29.34 -26.50
N ARG A 529 0.00 -30.27 -26.78
CA ARG A 529 -1.36 -30.23 -26.20
C ARG A 529 -1.35 -30.25 -24.67
N ASP A 530 -0.36 -30.92 -24.06
CA ASP A 530 -0.18 -30.98 -22.60
C ASP A 530 0.17 -29.62 -21.97
N MET A 531 0.60 -28.64 -22.77
CA MET A 531 0.86 -27.29 -22.28
C MET A 531 -0.39 -26.69 -21.63
N VAL A 532 -1.58 -27.06 -22.11
CA VAL A 532 -2.85 -26.64 -21.52
C VAL A 532 -2.99 -27.04 -20.05
N HIS A 533 -2.59 -28.26 -19.71
CA HIS A 533 -2.63 -28.77 -18.33
C HIS A 533 -1.50 -28.17 -17.49
N LEU A 534 -0.29 -28.10 -18.05
CA LEU A 534 0.87 -27.49 -17.39
C LEU A 534 0.61 -26.03 -16.99
N ILE A 535 0.03 -25.23 -17.89
CA ILE A 535 -0.29 -23.83 -17.61
C ILE A 535 -1.34 -23.71 -16.50
N GLY A 536 -2.31 -24.63 -16.41
CA GLY A 536 -3.26 -24.65 -15.29
C GLY A 536 -2.56 -24.78 -13.93
N ILE A 537 -1.56 -25.67 -13.83
CA ILE A 537 -0.75 -25.84 -12.61
C ILE A 537 0.07 -24.58 -12.32
N ILE A 538 0.72 -24.01 -13.35
CA ILE A 538 1.55 -22.81 -13.22
C ILE A 538 0.71 -21.61 -12.75
N ILE A 539 -0.49 -21.41 -13.29
CA ILE A 539 -1.39 -20.34 -12.84
C ILE A 539 -1.72 -20.51 -11.35
N ASN A 540 -2.04 -21.71 -10.89
CA ASN A 540 -2.31 -21.96 -9.47
C ASN A 540 -1.10 -21.66 -8.58
N MET A 541 0.11 -22.03 -8.99
CA MET A 541 1.33 -21.69 -8.24
C MET A 541 1.60 -20.18 -8.26
N TRP A 542 1.39 -19.54 -9.42
CA TRP A 542 1.64 -18.11 -9.62
C TRP A 542 0.69 -17.23 -8.80
N PHE A 543 -0.52 -17.73 -8.51
CA PHE A 543 -1.46 -17.07 -7.60
C PHE A 543 -0.85 -16.84 -6.22
N PHE A 544 -0.22 -17.85 -5.62
CA PHE A 544 0.39 -17.74 -4.30
C PHE A 544 1.70 -16.94 -4.30
N LEU A 545 2.43 -16.95 -5.42
CA LEU A 545 3.60 -16.10 -5.62
C LEU A 545 3.23 -14.61 -5.79
N THR A 546 1.97 -14.34 -6.13
CA THR A 546 1.44 -12.99 -6.28
C THR A 546 0.79 -12.58 -4.95
N PRO A 547 0.98 -11.33 -4.48
CA PRO A 547 0.42 -10.86 -3.21
C PRO A 547 -1.10 -10.62 -3.34
N VAL A 548 -1.90 -11.68 -3.58
CA VAL A 548 -3.37 -11.59 -3.70
C VAL A 548 -4.05 -11.66 -2.34
N ILE A 549 -3.57 -12.54 -1.46
CA ILE A 549 -4.19 -12.77 -0.14
C ILE A 549 -3.46 -12.00 0.97
N TYR A 550 -2.19 -11.67 0.75
CA TYR A 550 -1.34 -10.97 1.72
C TYR A 550 -0.81 -9.64 1.15
N PRO A 551 -0.45 -8.68 2.02
CA PRO A 551 0.21 -7.44 1.61
C PRO A 551 1.72 -7.67 1.45
N LEU A 552 2.34 -6.94 0.52
CA LEU A 552 3.79 -7.02 0.28
C LEU A 552 4.62 -6.63 1.50
N SER A 553 4.09 -5.80 2.40
CA SER A 553 4.77 -5.36 3.63
C SER A 553 5.13 -6.50 4.58
N VAL A 554 4.42 -7.64 4.53
CA VAL A 554 4.71 -8.81 5.39
C VAL A 554 6.05 -9.47 5.03
N LEU A 555 6.55 -9.27 3.80
CA LEU A 555 7.81 -9.86 3.36
C LEU A 555 9.07 -9.08 3.84
N GLY A 556 8.89 -7.93 4.50
CA GLY A 556 9.97 -7.06 4.98
C GLY A 556 10.82 -6.42 3.86
N ASP A 557 11.78 -5.57 4.22
CA ASP A 557 12.66 -4.85 3.27
C ASP A 557 13.80 -5.71 2.69
N GLY A 558 13.48 -6.96 2.34
CA GLY A 558 14.45 -7.95 1.87
C GLY A 558 14.68 -7.97 0.34
N ILE A 559 15.66 -8.78 -0.07
CA ILE A 559 15.89 -9.12 -1.49
C ILE A 559 14.66 -9.82 -2.08
N MET A 560 13.98 -10.65 -1.30
CA MET A 560 12.80 -11.42 -1.73
C MET A 560 11.62 -10.52 -2.11
N LEU A 561 11.37 -9.44 -1.37
CA LEU A 561 10.38 -8.40 -1.73
C LEU A 561 10.71 -7.78 -3.09
N ARG A 562 11.97 -7.40 -3.29
CA ARG A 562 12.45 -6.83 -4.56
C ARG A 562 12.29 -7.83 -5.71
N LEU A 563 12.67 -9.10 -5.52
CA LEU A 563 12.54 -10.14 -6.53
C LEU A 563 11.09 -10.36 -6.93
N ILE A 564 10.16 -10.49 -5.98
CA ILE A 564 8.73 -10.66 -6.28
C ILE A 564 8.20 -9.43 -7.02
N ARG A 565 8.48 -8.20 -6.53
CA ARG A 565 8.00 -6.97 -7.18
C ARG A 565 8.61 -6.73 -8.58
N TRP A 566 9.81 -7.24 -8.86
CA TRP A 566 10.52 -6.99 -10.12
C TRP A 566 10.32 -8.11 -11.16
N LEU A 567 10.32 -9.37 -10.72
CA LEU A 567 10.22 -10.52 -11.61
C LEU A 567 8.76 -10.88 -11.92
N ASN A 568 7.83 -10.63 -10.99
CA ASN A 568 6.42 -10.92 -11.17
C ASN A 568 5.66 -9.65 -11.62
N PRO A 569 5.31 -9.51 -12.91
CA PRO A 569 4.60 -8.32 -13.37
C PRO A 569 3.17 -8.23 -12.79
N MET A 570 2.54 -9.38 -12.49
CA MET A 570 1.22 -9.41 -11.85
C MET A 570 1.25 -8.90 -10.42
N ALA A 571 2.36 -9.06 -9.69
CA ALA A 571 2.50 -8.49 -8.36
C ALA A 571 2.40 -6.96 -8.39
N SER A 572 3.03 -6.31 -9.37
CA SER A 572 2.95 -4.86 -9.53
C SER A 572 1.56 -4.40 -9.99
N ILE A 573 0.93 -5.13 -10.92
CA ILE A 573 -0.42 -4.77 -11.41
C ILE A 573 -1.45 -4.83 -10.27
N ILE A 574 -1.41 -5.88 -9.44
CA ILE A 574 -2.33 -6.02 -8.30
C ILE A 574 -2.06 -4.94 -7.25
N GLU A 575 -0.80 -4.59 -7.02
CA GLU A 575 -0.43 -3.48 -6.14
C GLU A 575 -1.02 -2.16 -6.66
N PHE A 576 -1.00 -1.89 -7.98
CA PHE A 576 -1.61 -0.69 -8.54
C PHE A 576 -3.14 -0.65 -8.34
N TYR A 577 -3.84 -1.77 -8.56
CA TYR A 577 -5.28 -1.85 -8.28
C TYR A 577 -5.58 -1.57 -6.80
N ARG A 578 -4.74 -2.09 -5.89
CA ARG A 578 -4.84 -1.83 -4.46
C ARG A 578 -4.60 -0.37 -4.12
N GLU A 579 -3.50 0.22 -4.57
CA GLU A 579 -3.18 1.62 -4.28
C GLU A 579 -4.31 2.56 -4.72
N ILE A 580 -4.92 2.31 -5.88
CA ILE A 580 -5.99 3.16 -6.43
C ILE A 580 -7.33 3.01 -5.74
N ILE A 581 -7.68 1.81 -5.27
CA ILE A 581 -9.02 1.50 -4.75
C ILE A 581 -9.01 1.41 -3.22
N TYR A 582 -8.06 0.67 -2.66
CA TYR A 582 -7.95 0.40 -1.23
C TYR A 582 -6.98 1.35 -0.53
N GLY A 583 -5.78 1.58 -1.11
CA GLY A 583 -4.69 2.34 -0.50
C GLY A 583 -3.59 1.46 0.09
N ASN A 584 -2.84 2.03 1.03
CA ASN A 584 -1.83 1.29 1.78
C ASN A 584 -2.46 0.36 2.82
N PRO A 585 -1.90 -0.84 3.06
CA PRO A 585 -2.36 -1.75 4.11
C PRO A 585 -2.16 -1.12 5.48
N VAL A 586 -3.25 -1.03 6.25
CA VAL A 586 -3.25 -0.49 7.63
C VAL A 586 -3.90 -1.48 8.61
N PRO A 587 -3.50 -1.47 9.90
CA PRO A 587 -4.11 -2.29 10.94
C PRO A 587 -5.60 -1.96 11.16
N VAL A 588 -6.36 -2.89 11.76
CA VAL A 588 -7.75 -2.66 12.18
C VAL A 588 -7.84 -1.38 13.04
N GLY A 589 -8.83 -0.53 12.75
CA GLY A 589 -9.05 0.75 13.43
C GLY A 589 -8.49 1.97 12.69
N MET A 590 -7.64 1.77 11.67
CA MET A 590 -7.18 2.83 10.78
C MET A 590 -7.91 2.78 9.43
N ILE A 591 -8.05 3.94 8.77
CA ILE A 591 -8.70 4.05 7.46
C ILE A 591 -7.60 4.07 6.39
N PRO A 592 -7.54 3.09 5.47
CA PRO A 592 -6.62 3.10 4.35
C PRO A 592 -7.00 4.20 3.36
N THR A 593 -5.98 4.87 2.82
CA THR A 593 -6.12 6.02 1.93
C THR A 593 -5.69 5.67 0.52
N PRO A 594 -6.57 5.78 -0.48
CA PRO A 594 -6.20 5.55 -1.88
C PRO A 594 -5.16 6.56 -2.36
N ALA A 595 -4.19 6.09 -3.13
CA ALA A 595 -3.10 6.87 -3.70
C ALA A 595 -2.88 6.51 -5.17
N LEU A 596 -2.10 7.33 -5.87
CA LEU A 596 -1.71 7.03 -7.24
C LEU A 596 -0.43 6.19 -7.26
N PRO A 597 -0.34 5.20 -8.16
CA PRO A 597 0.87 4.41 -8.28
C PRO A 597 2.04 5.24 -8.77
N ALA A 598 3.22 4.88 -8.25
CA ALA A 598 4.48 5.52 -8.61
C ALA A 598 4.71 5.40 -10.13
N LEU A 599 4.95 6.53 -10.80
CA LEU A 599 5.13 6.59 -12.26
C LEU A 599 6.25 5.68 -12.75
N GLY A 600 7.35 5.58 -11.99
CA GLY A 600 8.47 4.69 -12.31
C GLY A 600 8.04 3.22 -12.35
N SER A 601 7.21 2.79 -11.39
CA SER A 601 6.67 1.42 -11.35
C SER A 601 5.72 1.16 -12.51
N VAL A 602 4.83 2.11 -12.82
CA VAL A 602 3.88 1.98 -13.95
C VAL A 602 4.63 1.91 -15.28
N LEU A 603 5.61 2.80 -15.51
CA LEU A 603 6.42 2.81 -16.73
C LEU A 603 7.13 1.47 -16.90
N ARG A 604 7.79 0.98 -15.84
CA ARG A 604 8.49 -0.31 -15.84
C ARG A 604 7.56 -1.46 -16.22
N VAL A 605 6.40 -1.57 -15.56
CA VAL A 605 5.43 -2.64 -15.85
C VAL A 605 4.89 -2.51 -17.28
N SER A 606 4.66 -1.29 -17.76
CA SER A 606 4.22 -1.03 -19.13
C SER A 606 5.27 -1.50 -20.16
N VAL A 607 6.55 -1.23 -19.90
CA VAL A 607 7.67 -1.73 -20.72
C VAL A 607 7.72 -3.25 -20.71
N THR A 608 7.63 -3.88 -19.53
CA THR A 608 7.60 -5.34 -19.40
C THR A 608 6.41 -5.95 -20.15
N ALA A 609 5.21 -5.38 -20.02
CA ALA A 609 4.02 -5.80 -20.75
C ALA A 609 4.21 -5.68 -22.28
N GLY A 610 4.82 -4.59 -22.74
CA GLY A 610 5.17 -4.40 -24.15
C GLY A 610 6.17 -5.43 -24.66
N ILE A 611 7.22 -5.74 -23.89
CA ILE A 611 8.21 -6.77 -24.24
C ILE A 611 7.53 -8.15 -24.36
N ILE A 612 6.68 -8.52 -23.41
CA ILE A 612 5.94 -9.79 -23.42
C ILE A 612 5.04 -9.87 -24.66
N LEU A 613 4.36 -8.78 -25.02
CA LEU A 613 3.54 -8.72 -26.24
C LEU A 613 4.38 -8.90 -27.51
N VAL A 614 5.49 -8.17 -27.62
CA VAL A 614 6.37 -8.23 -28.80
C VAL A 614 6.95 -9.62 -28.97
N VAL A 615 7.47 -10.23 -27.90
CA VAL A 615 8.03 -11.59 -27.92
C VAL A 615 6.94 -12.61 -28.26
N GLY A 616 5.79 -12.55 -27.59
CA GLY A 616 4.67 -13.47 -27.84
C GLY A 616 4.15 -13.38 -29.26
N TYR A 617 3.99 -12.16 -29.78
CA TYR A 617 3.57 -11.92 -31.16
C TYR A 617 4.60 -12.41 -32.19
N TRP A 618 5.90 -12.17 -31.93
CA TRP A 618 6.98 -12.63 -32.81
C TRP A 618 7.03 -14.15 -32.91
N VAL A 619 6.94 -14.87 -31.78
CA VAL A 619 6.87 -16.33 -31.75
C VAL A 619 5.62 -16.81 -32.48
N PHE A 620 4.46 -16.21 -32.20
CA PHE A 620 3.21 -16.58 -32.85
C PHE A 620 3.30 -16.48 -34.37
N GLN A 621 3.80 -15.37 -34.91
CA GLN A 621 3.91 -15.15 -36.37
C GLN A 621 4.87 -16.13 -37.06
N ARG A 622 5.98 -16.50 -36.39
CA ARG A 622 6.93 -17.51 -36.90
C ARG A 622 6.26 -18.87 -37.08
N VAL A 623 5.40 -19.22 -36.14
CA VAL A 623 4.83 -20.56 -36.01
C VAL A 623 3.47 -20.67 -36.70
N ALA A 624 2.73 -19.56 -36.81
CA ALA A 624 1.35 -19.53 -37.26
C ALA A 624 1.13 -20.17 -38.63
N ARG A 625 2.11 -20.16 -39.53
CA ARG A 625 2.01 -20.78 -40.86
C ARG A 625 1.73 -22.29 -40.79
N ARG A 626 2.31 -22.99 -39.82
CA ARG A 626 2.23 -24.45 -39.64
C ARG A 626 0.94 -24.92 -38.94
N PHE A 627 0.14 -24.02 -38.38
CA PHE A 627 -1.07 -24.40 -37.66
C PHE A 627 -2.08 -25.19 -38.51
N GLY A 628 -2.11 -24.98 -39.83
CA GLY A 628 -3.03 -25.73 -40.71
C GLY A 628 -2.66 -27.20 -40.90
N GLU A 629 -1.39 -27.56 -40.66
CA GLU A 629 -0.86 -28.92 -40.82
C GLU A 629 -0.95 -29.71 -39.51
N GLU A 630 -0.81 -29.04 -38.36
CA GLU A 630 -0.71 -29.65 -37.02
C GLU A 630 -2.07 -29.79 -36.29
N ILE A 631 -3.07 -29.00 -36.69
CA ILE A 631 -4.44 -29.02 -36.15
C ILE A 631 -5.31 -29.91 -37.02
#